data_AF-A0A7W0HGL5-F1
#
_entry.id   AF-A0A7W0HGL5-F1
#
_cell.length_a   1.000
_cell.length_b   1.000
_cell.length_c   1.000
_cell.angle_alpha   90.00
_cell.angle_beta   90.00
_cell.angle_gamma   90.00
#
_symmetry.space_group_name_H-M   'P 1'
#
loop_
_entity.id
_entity.type
_entity.pdbx_description
1 polymer ?
#
loop_
_entity_poly.entity_id
_entity_poly.type
_entity_poly.pdbx_seq_one_letter_code
_entity_poly.pdbx_strand_id
1 'polypeptide(L)'
;MPGRDGLDPAGLIKVEQPGLVVVGYRSRHSSVEQKPEAFDKYLAEEGLDRIAAIRATHKQPGGVVRELFSRCAKALLIAGPGAGSGHDRILGFTLELVPEKTPYALRAGARLPVRLLYESQPLEGALVVAMNRADPATKVRARSGRDGRVWLPLQRDGVWLIKAVHMIPAAAGSGHHWESLWASLTFEVPRTTVSRPVPKRRP
;
A
#
# COMPACT_ATOMS: atom_id res chain seq x y z
N MET A 1 -20.81 0.72 1.36
CA MET A 1 -20.60 2.19 1.31
C MET A 1 -21.38 2.75 0.14
N PRO A 2 -22.13 3.85 0.30
CA PRO A 2 -22.58 4.64 -0.83
C PRO A 2 -21.36 5.29 -1.52
N GLY A 3 -21.29 5.13 -2.84
CA GLY A 3 -20.23 5.63 -3.71
C GLY A 3 -20.55 5.26 -5.15
N ARG A 4 -20.03 6.02 -6.12
CA ARG A 4 -20.16 5.69 -7.56
C ARG A 4 -18.77 5.49 -8.13
N ASP A 5 -18.60 4.42 -8.91
CA ASP A 5 -17.36 4.14 -9.60
C ASP A 5 -16.94 5.35 -10.45
N GLY A 6 -15.69 5.80 -10.29
CA GLY A 6 -15.11 6.90 -11.05
C GLY A 6 -15.37 8.31 -10.47
N LEU A 7 -16.10 8.46 -9.36
CA LEU A 7 -16.30 9.75 -8.71
C LEU A 7 -15.36 9.98 -7.51
N ASP A 8 -15.10 11.25 -7.22
CA ASP A 8 -14.41 11.72 -6.01
C ASP A 8 -15.43 12.44 -5.09
N PRO A 9 -15.69 11.95 -3.86
CA PRO A 9 -15.06 10.79 -3.23
C PRO A 9 -15.58 9.45 -3.76
N ALA A 10 -14.71 8.44 -3.76
CA ALA A 10 -15.04 7.06 -4.15
C ALA A 10 -16.13 6.43 -3.25
N GLY A 11 -16.32 6.96 -2.05
CA GLY A 11 -17.45 6.64 -1.18
C GLY A 11 -17.42 7.40 0.13
N LEU A 12 -18.54 7.33 0.87
CA LEU A 12 -18.69 7.93 2.20
C LEU A 12 -18.93 6.84 3.25
N ILE A 13 -18.25 6.93 4.39
CA ILE A 13 -18.49 6.11 5.59
C ILE A 13 -18.93 7.00 6.72
N LYS A 14 -19.96 6.56 7.44
CA LYS A 14 -20.24 7.00 8.79
C LYS A 14 -19.74 5.93 9.75
N VAL A 15 -18.90 6.33 10.71
CA VAL A 15 -18.44 5.43 11.78
C VAL A 15 -19.38 5.58 12.97
N GLU A 16 -20.01 4.49 13.37
CA GLU A 16 -21.03 4.51 14.43
C GLU A 16 -20.50 4.06 15.80
N GLN A 17 -19.42 3.27 15.82
CA GLN A 17 -18.83 2.75 17.05
C GLN A 17 -17.35 3.15 17.15
N PRO A 18 -16.87 3.50 18.36
CA PRO A 18 -15.45 3.67 18.60
C PRO A 18 -14.68 2.37 18.30
N GLY A 19 -13.49 2.49 17.74
CA GLY A 19 -12.66 1.34 17.40
C GLY A 19 -11.74 1.57 16.22
N LEU A 20 -11.00 0.52 15.86
CA LEU A 20 -10.29 0.45 14.60
C LEU A 20 -11.31 0.20 13.47
N VAL A 21 -11.34 1.11 12.51
CA VAL A 21 -12.10 1.00 11.27
C VAL A 21 -11.15 0.62 10.15
N VAL A 22 -11.47 -0.48 9.47
CA VAL A 22 -10.75 -0.93 8.27
C VAL A 22 -11.60 -0.62 7.05
N VAL A 23 -11.10 0.26 6.18
CA VAL A 23 -11.76 0.65 4.94
C VAL A 23 -11.00 0.04 3.78
N GLY A 24 -11.71 -0.69 2.92
CA GLY A 24 -11.16 -1.27 1.71
C GLY A 24 -11.85 -0.72 0.47
N TYR A 25 -11.06 -0.48 -0.58
CA TYR A 25 -11.54 -0.13 -1.92
C TYR A 25 -10.81 -0.98 -2.96
N ARG A 26 -11.56 -1.59 -3.88
CA ARG A 26 -11.03 -2.30 -5.04
C ARG A 26 -11.58 -1.66 -6.31
N SER A 27 -10.70 -1.21 -7.19
CA SER A 27 -11.11 -0.67 -8.49
C SER A 27 -11.42 -1.81 -9.47
N ARG A 28 -12.15 -1.47 -10.54
CA ARG A 28 -12.16 -2.28 -11.76
C ARG A 28 -10.82 -2.14 -12.48
N HIS A 29 -10.56 -3.03 -13.42
CA HIS A 29 -9.44 -2.86 -14.36
C HIS A 29 -9.61 -1.61 -15.20
N SER A 30 -8.49 -1.00 -15.54
CA SER A 30 -8.40 0.12 -16.48
C SER A 30 -7.21 -0.11 -17.40
N SER A 31 -7.35 0.29 -18.66
CA SER A 31 -6.29 0.14 -19.66
C SER A 31 -5.40 1.38 -19.69
N VAL A 32 -4.09 1.18 -19.87
CA VAL A 32 -3.13 2.22 -20.16
C VAL A 32 -2.20 1.78 -21.29
N GLU A 33 -1.90 2.71 -22.18
CA GLU A 33 -0.91 2.55 -23.24
C GLU A 33 0.28 3.47 -22.97
N GLN A 34 1.49 2.96 -23.15
CA GLN A 34 2.72 3.74 -22.93
C GLN A 34 3.85 3.30 -23.83
N LYS A 35 4.83 4.19 -24.03
CA LYS A 35 6.03 3.90 -24.81
C LYS A 35 6.92 2.88 -24.08
N PRO A 36 7.64 2.01 -24.80
CA PRO A 36 8.54 1.02 -24.20
C PRO A 36 9.54 1.61 -23.19
N GLU A 37 10.14 2.75 -23.48
CA GLU A 37 11.15 3.36 -22.62
C GLU A 37 10.54 3.89 -21.31
N ALA A 38 9.32 4.43 -21.39
CA ALA A 38 8.56 4.85 -20.22
C ALA A 38 8.16 3.65 -19.35
N PHE A 39 7.79 2.54 -20.00
CA PHE A 39 7.48 1.28 -19.31
C PHE A 39 8.70 0.73 -18.58
N ASP A 40 9.85 0.68 -19.23
CA ASP A 40 11.07 0.12 -18.64
C ASP A 40 11.53 0.94 -17.41
N LYS A 41 11.38 2.27 -17.47
CA LYS A 41 11.58 3.14 -16.31
C LYS A 41 10.59 2.84 -15.18
N TYR A 42 9.31 2.68 -15.51
CA TYR A 42 8.28 2.30 -14.54
C TYR A 42 8.58 0.96 -13.86
N LEU A 43 9.00 -0.07 -14.62
CA LEU A 43 9.40 -1.36 -14.05
C LEU A 43 10.54 -1.21 -13.05
N ALA A 44 11.55 -0.40 -13.38
CA ALA A 44 12.68 -0.14 -12.49
C ALA A 44 12.26 0.61 -11.21
N GLU A 45 11.38 1.60 -11.33
CA GLU A 45 10.92 2.41 -10.19
C GLU A 45 10.09 1.61 -9.18
N GLU A 46 9.25 0.69 -9.68
CA GLU A 46 8.39 -0.19 -8.87
C GLU A 46 9.03 -1.55 -8.56
N GLY A 47 10.27 -1.80 -9.00
CA GLY A 47 11.02 -3.02 -8.68
C GLY A 47 10.47 -4.30 -9.31
N LEU A 48 9.87 -4.19 -10.50
CA LEU A 48 9.26 -5.28 -11.26
C LEU A 48 10.30 -6.06 -12.08
N ASP A 49 11.39 -6.47 -11.43
CA ASP A 49 12.60 -7.02 -12.06
C ASP A 49 12.30 -8.28 -12.89
N ARG A 50 11.36 -9.12 -12.43
CA ARG A 50 10.94 -10.33 -13.17
C ARG A 50 10.31 -9.99 -14.51
N ILE A 51 9.50 -8.92 -14.57
CA ILE A 51 8.86 -8.48 -15.81
C ILE A 51 9.87 -7.84 -16.75
N ALA A 52 10.80 -7.05 -16.21
CA ALA A 52 11.92 -6.52 -16.98
C ALA A 52 12.75 -7.64 -17.62
N ALA A 53 13.03 -8.72 -16.88
CA ALA A 53 13.73 -9.89 -17.40
C ALA A 53 12.95 -10.61 -18.52
N ILE A 54 11.64 -10.83 -18.36
CA ILE A 54 10.80 -11.45 -19.40
C ILE A 54 10.78 -10.60 -20.69
N ARG A 55 10.74 -9.27 -20.55
CA ARG A 55 10.80 -8.36 -21.72
C ARG A 55 12.15 -8.38 -22.41
N ALA A 56 13.23 -8.51 -21.67
CA ALA A 56 14.57 -8.59 -22.26
C ALA A 56 14.73 -9.83 -23.14
N THR A 57 14.07 -10.95 -22.82
CA THR A 57 14.09 -12.17 -23.63
C THR A 57 13.07 -12.16 -24.77
N HIS A 58 11.94 -11.47 -24.59
CA HIS A 58 10.87 -11.38 -25.58
C HIS A 58 10.67 -9.93 -26.01
N LYS A 59 11.34 -9.51 -27.09
CA LYS A 59 11.10 -8.19 -27.69
C LYS A 59 9.63 -8.10 -28.11
N GLN A 60 8.85 -7.29 -27.39
CA GLN A 60 7.46 -7.04 -27.75
C GLN A 60 7.40 -6.31 -29.09
N PRO A 61 6.68 -6.85 -30.10
CA PRO A 61 6.50 -6.16 -31.36
C PRO A 61 5.56 -4.97 -31.17
N GLY A 62 5.94 -3.81 -31.73
CA GLY A 62 5.15 -2.58 -31.69
C GLY A 62 5.65 -1.57 -30.65
N GLY A 63 5.66 -0.29 -31.04
CA GLY A 63 6.18 0.82 -30.24
C GLY A 63 5.28 1.25 -29.05
N VAL A 64 4.38 0.38 -28.59
CA VAL A 64 3.44 0.65 -27.49
C VAL A 64 3.31 -0.59 -26.60
N VAL A 65 3.31 -0.38 -25.29
CA VAL A 65 3.02 -1.38 -24.26
C VAL A 65 1.61 -1.13 -23.72
N ARG A 66 0.74 -2.15 -23.79
CA ARG A 66 -0.61 -2.11 -23.24
C ARG A 66 -0.66 -2.83 -21.91
N GLU A 67 -1.18 -2.17 -20.88
CA GLU A 67 -1.28 -2.68 -19.53
C GLU A 67 -2.71 -2.53 -19.01
N LEU A 68 -3.26 -3.59 -18.44
CA LEU A 68 -4.42 -3.49 -17.55
C LEU A 68 -3.90 -3.24 -16.13
N PHE A 69 -4.50 -2.31 -15.40
CA PHE A 69 -4.17 -2.13 -14.00
C PHE A 69 -5.42 -2.12 -13.13
N SER A 70 -5.29 -2.59 -11.89
CA SER A 70 -6.31 -2.44 -10.85
C SER A 70 -5.68 -2.05 -9.51
N ARG A 71 -6.48 -1.46 -8.62
CA ARG A 71 -6.03 -0.96 -7.31
C ARG A 71 -6.81 -1.60 -6.18
N CYS A 72 -6.09 -2.02 -5.15
CA CYS A 72 -6.57 -2.49 -3.87
C CYS A 72 -6.04 -1.55 -2.78
N ALA A 73 -6.87 -0.58 -2.39
CA ALA A 73 -6.53 0.40 -1.37
C ALA A 73 -7.15 0.02 -0.03
N LYS A 74 -6.34 0.04 1.03
CA LYS A 74 -6.77 -0.19 2.41
C LYS A 74 -6.38 0.99 3.28
N ALA A 75 -7.28 1.39 4.18
CA ALA A 75 -7.01 2.38 5.20
C ALA A 75 -7.40 1.83 6.57
N LEU A 76 -6.53 2.06 7.55
CA LEU A 76 -6.80 1.85 8.97
C LEU A 76 -7.05 3.21 9.59
N LEU A 77 -8.13 3.33 10.36
CA LEU A 77 -8.55 4.56 11.02
C LEU A 77 -8.95 4.25 12.46
N ILE A 78 -8.60 5.12 13.40
CA ILE A 78 -9.13 5.06 14.77
C ILE A 78 -10.30 6.03 14.89
N ALA A 79 -11.45 5.52 15.31
CA ALA A 79 -12.60 6.33 15.67
C ALA A 79 -12.81 6.31 17.19
N GLY A 80 -12.95 7.50 17.77
CA GLY A 80 -13.23 7.68 19.20
C GLY A 80 -12.04 7.39 20.15
N PRO A 81 -12.21 7.69 21.45
CA PRO A 81 -11.16 7.51 22.47
C PRO A 81 -10.86 6.02 22.74
N GLY A 82 -9.62 5.70 23.12
CA GLY A 82 -9.25 4.38 23.64
C GLY A 82 -9.17 3.23 22.62
N ALA A 83 -9.38 3.51 21.33
CA ALA A 83 -9.50 2.50 20.27
C ALA A 83 -8.17 1.95 19.71
N GLY A 84 -7.03 2.31 20.31
CA GLY A 84 -5.69 1.96 19.81
C GLY A 84 -5.27 0.49 19.86
N SER A 85 -6.14 -0.42 20.33
CA SER A 85 -5.85 -1.86 20.47
C SER A 85 -6.34 -2.73 19.31
N GLY A 86 -7.10 -2.19 18.36
CA GLY A 86 -7.57 -2.97 17.21
C GLY A 86 -6.44 -3.41 16.28
N HIS A 87 -6.63 -4.55 15.62
CA HIS A 87 -5.70 -5.11 14.64
C HIS A 87 -6.30 -5.13 13.24
N ASP A 88 -5.45 -5.03 12.22
CA ASP A 88 -5.90 -5.20 10.84
C ASP A 88 -6.43 -6.63 10.59
N ARG A 89 -7.23 -6.78 9.54
CA ARG A 89 -7.74 -8.05 9.05
C ARG A 89 -7.55 -8.16 7.54
N ILE A 90 -7.42 -9.40 7.07
CA ILE A 90 -7.34 -9.71 5.64
C ILE A 90 -8.71 -9.43 5.01
N LEU A 91 -8.72 -8.67 3.91
CA LEU A 91 -9.92 -8.33 3.15
C LEU A 91 -10.12 -9.22 1.91
N GLY A 92 -9.10 -10.02 1.54
CA GLY A 92 -9.15 -10.90 0.38
C GLY A 92 -8.88 -10.15 -0.94
N PHE A 93 -8.08 -9.08 -0.87
CA PHE A 93 -7.65 -8.38 -2.08
C PHE A 93 -6.65 -9.22 -2.86
N THR A 94 -6.69 -9.10 -4.19
CA THR A 94 -5.79 -9.85 -5.08
C THR A 94 -4.33 -9.53 -4.77
N LEU A 95 -4.01 -8.28 -4.48
CA LEU A 95 -2.74 -7.88 -3.86
C LEU A 95 -3.07 -7.12 -2.58
N GLU A 96 -2.56 -7.59 -1.44
CA GLU A 96 -2.93 -7.07 -0.12
C GLU A 96 -1.71 -6.83 0.77
N LEU A 97 -1.64 -5.64 1.36
CA LEU A 97 -0.69 -5.29 2.43
C LEU A 97 -1.39 -5.41 3.78
N VAL A 98 -0.81 -6.18 4.71
CA VAL A 98 -1.38 -6.43 6.04
C VAL A 98 -0.32 -6.11 7.11
N PRO A 99 -0.47 -5.05 7.91
CA PRO A 99 0.40 -4.81 9.04
C PRO A 99 0.11 -5.86 10.12
N GLU A 100 1.14 -6.56 10.58
CA GLU A 100 0.98 -7.63 11.57
C GLU A 100 0.94 -7.11 13.01
N LYS A 101 1.24 -5.82 13.19
CA LYS A 101 1.07 -5.08 14.43
C LYS A 101 0.22 -3.86 14.14
N THR A 102 -0.59 -3.45 15.12
CA THR A 102 -1.35 -2.21 14.97
C THR A 102 -0.41 -1.01 14.88
N PRO A 103 -0.49 -0.20 13.81
CA PRO A 103 0.35 1.00 13.71
C PRO A 103 0.08 2.03 14.81
N TYR A 104 -1.10 1.96 15.44
CA TYR A 104 -1.54 2.85 16.51
C TYR A 104 -0.91 2.56 17.88
N ALA A 105 -0.20 1.45 18.01
CA ALA A 105 0.64 1.17 19.18
C ALA A 105 2.11 1.51 18.93
N LEU A 106 2.45 2.03 17.74
CA LEU A 106 3.82 2.40 17.39
C LEU A 106 4.14 3.82 17.84
N ARG A 107 5.44 4.07 17.95
CA ARG A 107 6.06 5.40 18.07
C ARG A 107 7.00 5.61 16.90
N ALA A 108 7.29 6.87 16.58
CA ALA A 108 8.34 7.20 15.62
C ALA A 108 9.65 6.46 15.95
N GLY A 109 10.30 5.92 14.93
CA GLY A 109 11.50 5.07 15.02
C GLY A 109 11.20 3.57 15.17
N ALA A 110 9.95 3.17 15.43
CA ALA A 110 9.59 1.76 15.49
C ALA A 110 9.60 1.09 14.10
N ARG A 111 9.75 -0.24 14.09
CA ARG A 111 9.65 -1.06 12.87
C ARG A 111 8.28 -1.71 12.79
N LEU A 112 7.57 -1.48 11.69
CA LEU A 112 6.31 -2.13 11.40
C LEU A 112 6.55 -3.38 10.55
N PRO A 113 6.23 -4.60 11.04
CA PRO A 113 6.11 -5.77 10.18
C PRO A 113 4.85 -5.66 9.33
N VAL A 114 5.02 -5.82 8.01
CA VAL A 114 3.92 -5.86 7.04
C VAL A 114 4.07 -7.11 6.19
N ARG A 115 3.00 -7.86 6.01
CA ARG A 115 2.93 -8.99 5.08
C ARG A 115 2.29 -8.54 3.77
N LEU A 116 2.94 -8.87 2.66
CA LEU A 116 2.40 -8.71 1.31
C LEU A 116 1.87 -10.05 0.83
N LEU A 117 0.61 -10.05 0.41
CA LEU A 117 -0.08 -11.23 -0.09
C LEU A 117 -0.50 -11.01 -1.53
N TYR A 118 -0.30 -12.01 -2.39
CA TYR A 118 -0.91 -12.13 -3.71
C TYR A 118 -1.84 -13.35 -3.69
N GLU A 119 -3.12 -13.16 -3.99
CA GLU A 119 -4.15 -14.20 -3.93
C GLU A 119 -4.18 -14.93 -2.57
N SER A 120 -4.06 -14.15 -1.48
CA SER A 120 -3.97 -14.64 -0.09
C SER A 120 -2.73 -15.50 0.22
N GLN A 121 -1.77 -15.61 -0.70
CA GLN A 121 -0.48 -16.29 -0.48
C GLN A 121 0.65 -15.27 -0.30
N PRO A 122 1.68 -15.57 0.51
CA PRO A 122 2.83 -14.68 0.64
C PRO A 122 3.52 -14.39 -0.70
N LEU A 123 3.75 -13.10 -1.01
CA LEU A 123 4.46 -12.69 -2.22
C LEU A 123 5.91 -12.32 -1.90
N GLU A 124 6.86 -13.12 -2.39
CA GLU A 124 8.29 -12.90 -2.22
C GLU A 124 8.87 -11.89 -3.23
N GLY A 125 9.92 -11.16 -2.81
CA GLY A 125 10.81 -10.40 -3.68
C GLY A 125 10.26 -9.06 -4.17
N ALA A 126 8.98 -8.78 -3.92
CA ALA A 126 8.32 -7.55 -4.33
C ALA A 126 8.84 -6.34 -3.53
N LEU A 127 8.99 -5.22 -4.22
CA LEU A 127 9.37 -3.96 -3.60
C LEU A 127 8.17 -3.37 -2.84
N VAL A 128 8.35 -3.14 -1.55
CA VAL A 128 7.42 -2.40 -0.71
C VAL A 128 8.03 -1.06 -0.34
N VAL A 129 7.25 0.01 -0.54
CA VAL A 129 7.68 1.38 -0.30
C VAL A 129 6.75 2.06 0.70
N ALA A 130 7.30 2.60 1.78
CA ALA A 130 6.57 3.43 2.73
C ALA A 130 6.97 4.90 2.61
N MET A 131 5.98 5.79 2.65
CA MET A 131 6.14 7.24 2.50
C MET A 131 5.34 7.94 3.60
N ASN A 132 5.96 8.89 4.28
CA ASN A 132 5.27 9.74 5.26
C ASN A 132 4.69 10.97 4.55
N ARG A 133 3.48 11.38 4.89
CA ARG A 133 2.83 12.54 4.26
C ARG A 133 3.59 13.85 4.48
N ALA A 134 4.24 14.04 5.63
CA ALA A 134 4.99 15.26 5.93
C ALA A 134 6.39 15.29 5.28
N ASP A 135 6.88 14.14 4.81
CA ASP A 135 8.18 14.01 4.14
C ASP A 135 8.14 12.86 3.12
N PRO A 136 7.45 13.06 1.98
CA PRO A 136 7.26 12.02 0.97
C PRO A 136 8.53 11.70 0.17
N ALA A 137 9.55 12.56 0.24
CA ALA A 137 10.84 12.36 -0.43
C ALA A 137 11.69 11.30 0.27
N THR A 138 11.63 11.23 1.61
CA THR A 138 12.35 10.24 2.41
C THR A 138 11.60 8.90 2.44
N LYS A 139 11.73 8.14 1.33
CA LYS A 139 11.07 6.84 1.16
C LYS A 139 11.80 5.72 1.91
N VAL A 140 11.06 4.87 2.60
CA VAL A 140 11.57 3.60 3.14
C VAL A 140 11.26 2.50 2.14
N ARG A 141 12.28 1.76 1.71
CA ARG A 141 12.17 0.69 0.71
C ARG A 141 12.66 -0.63 1.29
N ALA A 142 11.93 -1.71 1.06
CA ALA A 142 12.33 -3.07 1.43
C ALA A 142 11.74 -4.08 0.45
N ARG A 143 12.41 -5.23 0.26
CA ARG A 143 11.86 -6.36 -0.49
C ARG A 143 11.23 -7.37 0.45
N SER A 144 10.08 -7.92 0.07
CA SER A 144 9.44 -8.99 0.83
C SER A 144 10.28 -10.27 0.80
N GLY A 145 10.36 -10.96 1.95
CA GLY A 145 10.97 -12.28 2.03
C GLY A 145 10.06 -13.40 1.52
N ARG A 146 10.52 -14.65 1.63
CA ARG A 146 9.73 -15.87 1.29
C ARG A 146 8.40 -15.98 2.02
N ASP A 147 8.31 -15.43 3.24
CA ASP A 147 7.08 -15.37 4.03
C ASP A 147 6.21 -14.15 3.69
N GLY A 148 6.54 -13.42 2.62
CA GLY A 148 5.86 -12.21 2.17
C GLY A 148 6.11 -11.01 3.09
N ARG A 149 6.94 -11.13 4.13
CA ARG A 149 7.11 -10.10 5.15
C ARG A 149 8.16 -9.07 4.75
N VAL A 150 7.88 -7.81 5.09
CA VAL A 150 8.84 -6.71 5.13
C VAL A 150 8.86 -6.06 6.51
N TRP A 151 10.00 -5.50 6.88
CA TRP A 151 10.17 -4.73 8.11
C TRP A 151 10.46 -3.27 7.78
N LEU A 152 9.49 -2.39 8.02
CA LEU A 152 9.57 -0.98 7.62
C LEU A 152 9.89 -0.10 8.84
N PRO A 153 11.09 0.49 8.94
CA PRO A 153 11.39 1.47 9.99
C PRO A 153 10.67 2.79 9.73
N LEU A 154 9.67 3.13 10.56
CA LEU A 154 8.85 4.32 10.41
C LEU A 154 9.40 5.45 11.29
N GLN A 155 10.28 6.28 10.74
CA GLN A 155 11.04 7.29 11.51
C GLN A 155 10.24 8.51 11.96
N ARG A 156 8.96 8.60 11.61
CA ARG A 156 8.10 9.75 11.85
C ARG A 156 6.73 9.33 12.34
N ASP A 157 6.12 10.20 13.14
CA ASP A 157 4.69 10.16 13.40
C ASP A 157 3.88 10.67 12.19
N GLY A 158 2.55 10.66 12.32
CA GLY A 158 1.63 11.13 11.31
C GLY A 158 1.28 10.07 10.26
N VAL A 159 0.72 10.53 9.15
CA VAL A 159 0.13 9.66 8.13
C VAL A 159 1.20 9.01 7.26
N TRP A 160 1.12 7.69 7.12
CA TRP A 160 1.95 6.88 6.26
C TRP A 160 1.13 6.22 5.16
N LEU A 161 1.72 6.14 3.97
CA LEU A 161 1.25 5.34 2.84
C LEU A 161 2.30 4.27 2.54
N ILE A 162 1.90 3.01 2.60
CA ILE A 162 2.70 1.87 2.14
C ILE A 162 2.12 1.41 0.81
N LYS A 163 2.97 1.16 -0.18
CA LYS A 163 2.56 0.63 -1.47
C LYS A 163 3.45 -0.52 -1.95
N ALA A 164 2.86 -1.36 -2.78
CA ALA A 164 3.55 -2.39 -3.55
C ALA A 164 2.84 -2.59 -4.89
N VAL A 165 3.58 -2.94 -5.93
CA VAL A 165 3.05 -3.31 -7.24
C VAL A 165 3.46 -4.73 -7.55
N HIS A 166 2.50 -5.53 -8.01
CA HIS A 166 2.75 -6.83 -8.61
C HIS A 166 2.27 -6.79 -10.05
N MET A 167 2.95 -7.49 -10.94
CA MET A 167 2.58 -7.53 -12.35
C MET A 167 2.78 -8.94 -12.89
N ILE A 168 1.87 -9.34 -13.77
CA ILE A 168 1.83 -10.62 -14.44
C ILE A 168 1.55 -10.41 -15.94
N PRO A 169 1.85 -11.38 -16.81
CA PRO A 169 1.37 -11.36 -18.19
C PRO A 169 -0.16 -11.25 -18.23
N ALA A 170 -0.68 -10.42 -19.12
CA ALA A 170 -2.13 -10.35 -19.31
C ALA A 170 -2.69 -11.65 -19.89
N ALA A 171 -3.97 -11.92 -19.62
CA ALA A 171 -4.65 -13.08 -20.17
C ALA A 171 -4.62 -13.09 -21.71
N ALA A 172 -4.46 -14.28 -22.29
CA ALA A 172 -4.48 -14.46 -23.75
C ALA A 172 -5.80 -13.94 -24.34
N GLY A 173 -5.70 -13.20 -25.45
CA GLY A 173 -6.87 -12.60 -26.12
C GLY A 173 -7.39 -11.30 -25.48
N SER A 174 -6.82 -10.83 -24.36
CA SER A 174 -7.21 -9.56 -23.73
C SER A 174 -6.83 -8.31 -24.54
N GLY A 175 -5.95 -8.46 -25.54
CA GLY A 175 -5.36 -7.34 -26.29
C GLY A 175 -4.31 -6.55 -25.50
N HIS A 176 -3.98 -6.96 -24.27
CA HIS A 176 -2.98 -6.33 -23.42
C HIS A 176 -1.74 -7.22 -23.25
N HIS A 177 -0.63 -6.62 -22.87
CA HIS A 177 0.61 -7.32 -22.63
C HIS A 177 0.76 -7.72 -21.15
N TRP A 178 0.37 -6.83 -20.25
CA TRP A 178 0.58 -6.96 -18.81
C TRP A 178 -0.68 -6.64 -18.03
N GLU A 179 -0.79 -7.26 -16.85
CA GLU A 179 -1.73 -6.87 -15.82
C GLU A 179 -0.95 -6.48 -14.56
N SER A 180 -1.18 -5.27 -14.05
CA SER A 180 -0.62 -4.80 -12.78
C SER A 180 -1.68 -4.65 -11.68
N LEU A 181 -1.27 -5.04 -10.49
CA LEU A 181 -2.04 -4.99 -9.27
C LEU A 181 -1.33 -4.04 -8.32
N TRP A 182 -2.05 -3.02 -7.87
CA TRP A 182 -1.52 -2.00 -6.97
C TRP A 182 -2.13 -2.17 -5.59
N ALA A 183 -1.31 -2.46 -4.60
CA ALA A 183 -1.73 -2.47 -3.21
C ALA A 183 -1.31 -1.16 -2.54
N SER A 184 -2.22 -0.57 -1.76
CA SER A 184 -1.88 0.50 -0.84
C SER A 184 -2.48 0.28 0.54
N LEU A 185 -1.75 0.72 1.55
CA LEU A 185 -2.14 0.70 2.95
C LEU A 185 -1.83 2.07 3.57
N THR A 186 -2.86 2.75 4.06
CA THR A 186 -2.74 4.04 4.74
C THR A 186 -3.13 3.93 6.21
N PHE A 187 -2.35 4.54 7.09
CA PHE A 187 -2.65 4.65 8.53
C PHE A 187 -1.88 5.82 9.14
N GLU A 188 -2.10 6.08 10.41
CA GLU A 188 -1.32 7.07 11.18
C GLU A 188 -0.48 6.39 12.25
N VAL A 189 0.77 6.84 12.40
CA VAL A 189 1.61 6.56 13.58
C VAL A 189 1.36 7.70 14.59
N PRO A 190 0.90 7.41 15.82
CA PRO A 190 0.57 8.44 16.78
C PRO A 190 1.74 9.37 17.12
N ARG A 191 1.42 10.66 17.29
CA ARG A 191 2.36 11.61 17.89
C ARG A 191 2.51 11.30 19.37
N THR A 192 3.75 11.22 19.85
CA THR A 192 3.99 11.16 21.29
C THR A 192 3.85 12.57 21.87
N THR A 193 2.71 12.88 22.49
CA THR A 193 2.59 14.09 23.30
C THR A 193 3.34 13.87 24.61
N VAL A 194 4.51 14.49 24.76
CA VAL A 194 5.15 14.61 26.08
C VAL A 194 4.27 15.56 26.90
N SER A 195 3.59 15.02 27.92
CA SER A 195 2.89 15.83 28.90
C SER A 195 3.90 16.71 29.63
N ARG A 196 3.84 18.03 29.42
CA ARG A 196 4.60 18.98 30.23
C ARG A 196 4.03 18.94 31.65
N PRO A 197 4.82 18.68 32.70
CA PRO A 197 4.32 18.78 34.06
C PRO A 197 3.79 20.20 34.31
N VAL A 198 2.56 20.28 34.81
CA VAL A 198 1.97 21.53 35.27
C VAL A 198 2.83 22.03 36.43
N PRO A 199 3.39 23.26 36.39
CA PRO A 199 4.13 23.79 37.52
C PRO A 199 3.18 23.90 38.72
N LYS A 200 3.51 23.21 39.81
CA LYS A 200 2.81 23.37 41.09
C LYS A 200 2.89 24.86 41.47
N ARG A 201 1.74 25.53 41.53
CA ARG A 201 1.67 26.84 42.19
C ARG A 201 2.11 26.63 43.64
N ARG A 202 3.20 27.28 44.04
CA ARG A 202 3.57 27.38 45.46
C ARG A 202 2.57 28.32 46.16
N PRO A 203 2.26 28.04 47.44
CA PRO A 203 1.29 28.82 48.23
C PRO A 203 1.74 30.27 48.40
#